data_AF-A0A0N4XJ47-F1
#
_entry.id   AF-A0A0N4XJ47-F1
#
_cell.length_a   1.000
_cell.length_b   1.000
_cell.length_c   1.000
_cell.angle_alpha   90.00
_cell.angle_beta   90.00
_cell.angle_gamma   90.00
#
_symmetry.space_group_name_H-M   'P 1'
#
loop_
_entity.id
_entity.type
_entity.pdbx_description
1 polymer ?
#
loop_
_entity_poly.entity_id
_entity_poly.type
_entity_poly.pdbx_seq_one_letter_code
_entity_poly.pdbx_strand_id
1 'polypeptide(L)'
;MDEVDLAIHFDPLMDAVKELKSELSKFICDTNNRLDALHQELASHRTALMGSVDEILLRTAPKSNCLFCSVEDNKDSHPTGRCCRFPDPVSRAVQASTLRLCNKCLQRIHPDDCGIRCSFCGREHNVLLCPEKATQAQSYKRRKN
;
A
#
# COMPACT_ATOMS: atom_id res chain seq x y z
N MET A 1 40.76 69.84 -25.10
CA MET A 1 40.20 68.47 -25.14
C MET A 1 38.77 68.68 -25.55
N ASP A 2 38.50 68.44 -26.82
CA ASP A 2 37.23 68.76 -27.44
C ASP A 2 36.15 67.76 -27.02
N GLU A 3 34.90 68.19 -26.97
CA GLU A 3 33.70 67.39 -26.66
C GLU A 3 33.61 66.10 -27.50
N VAL A 4 34.23 66.14 -28.68
CA VAL A 4 34.36 65.04 -29.64
C VAL A 4 35.28 63.92 -29.13
N ASP A 5 36.37 64.24 -28.40
CA ASP A 5 37.28 63.22 -27.83
C ASP A 5 36.61 62.44 -26.68
N LEU A 6 35.72 63.06 -25.91
CA LEU A 6 34.95 62.37 -24.86
C LEU A 6 33.91 61.41 -25.45
N ALA A 7 33.23 61.82 -26.53
CA ALA A 7 32.22 60.99 -27.20
C ALA A 7 32.81 59.70 -27.79
N ILE A 8 34.02 59.76 -28.37
CA ILE A 8 34.74 58.60 -28.94
C ILE A 8 35.02 57.51 -27.89
N HIS A 9 35.14 57.87 -26.60
CA HIS A 9 35.38 56.93 -25.52
C HIS A 9 34.12 56.48 -24.77
N PHE A 10 33.03 57.27 -24.82
CA PHE A 10 31.80 56.97 -24.10
C PHE A 10 30.92 55.94 -24.82
N ASP A 11 30.87 55.97 -26.16
CA ASP A 11 30.08 55.02 -26.96
C ASP A 11 30.55 53.56 -26.81
N PRO A 12 31.86 53.23 -26.91
CA PRO A 12 32.35 51.87 -26.68
C PRO A 12 32.07 51.36 -25.26
N LEU A 13 32.11 52.26 -24.27
CA LEU A 13 31.80 51.92 -22.88
C LEU A 13 30.31 51.59 -22.70
N MET A 14 29.43 52.38 -23.30
CA MET A 14 27.99 52.11 -23.28
C MET A 14 27.65 50.78 -23.95
N ASP A 15 28.29 50.47 -25.07
CA ASP A 15 28.05 49.21 -25.78
C ASP A 15 28.55 47.99 -24.99
N ALA A 16 29.71 48.08 -24.34
CA ALA A 16 30.19 47.05 -23.42
C ALA A 16 29.23 46.83 -22.23
N VAL A 17 28.66 47.89 -21.67
CA VAL A 17 27.66 47.78 -20.58
C VAL A 17 26.37 47.11 -21.07
N LYS A 18 25.90 47.43 -22.28
CA LYS A 18 24.73 46.77 -22.89
C LYS A 18 25.00 45.29 -23.12
N GLU A 19 26.19 44.94 -23.59
CA GLU A 19 26.61 43.56 -23.82
C GLU A 19 26.66 42.78 -22.51
N LEU A 20 27.33 43.31 -21.48
CA LEU A 20 27.36 42.72 -20.13
C LEU A 20 25.96 42.50 -19.55
N LYS A 21 25.06 43.49 -19.71
CA LYS A 21 23.66 43.36 -19.28
C LYS A 21 22.95 42.21 -20.01
N SER A 22 23.18 42.08 -21.32
CA SER A 22 22.62 41.01 -22.14
C SER A 22 23.13 39.64 -21.69
N GLU A 23 24.45 39.50 -21.47
CA GLU A 23 25.05 38.25 -20.99
C GLU A 23 24.55 37.87 -19.60
N LEU A 24 24.49 38.84 -18.67
CA LEU A 24 23.93 38.60 -17.34
C LEU A 24 22.46 38.16 -17.41
N SER A 25 21.67 38.76 -18.30
CA SER A 25 20.26 38.38 -18.47
C SER A 25 20.13 36.96 -19.02
N LYS A 26 20.98 36.56 -19.97
CA LYS A 26 21.05 35.18 -20.47
C LYS A 26 21.47 34.21 -19.38
N PHE A 27 22.48 34.57 -18.58
CA PHE A 27 22.97 33.76 -17.47
C PHE A 27 21.90 33.54 -16.40
N ILE A 28 21.17 34.59 -16.02
CA ILE A 28 20.04 34.49 -15.07
C ILE A 28 18.96 33.58 -15.63
N CYS A 29 18.60 33.72 -16.90
CA CYS A 29 17.59 32.87 -17.54
C CYS A 29 18.02 31.40 -17.57
N ASP A 30 19.26 31.10 -17.99
CA ASP A 30 19.78 29.73 -18.01
C ASP A 30 19.82 29.12 -16.59
N THR A 31 20.26 29.90 -15.60
CA THR A 31 20.31 29.46 -14.21
C THR A 31 18.92 29.17 -13.66
N ASN A 32 17.93 30.03 -13.93
CA ASN A 32 16.55 29.80 -13.51
C ASN A 32 15.96 28.54 -14.16
N ASN A 33 16.19 28.35 -15.47
CA ASN A 33 15.72 27.15 -16.17
C ASN A 33 16.32 25.87 -15.58
N ARG A 34 17.61 25.89 -15.20
CA ARG A 34 18.27 24.77 -14.53
C ARG A 34 17.70 24.52 -13.14
N LEU A 35 17.44 25.58 -12.36
CA LEU A 35 16.81 25.46 -11.05
C LEU A 35 15.40 24.88 -11.15
N ASP A 36 14.61 25.32 -12.12
CA ASP A 36 13.26 24.79 -12.35
C ASP A 36 13.29 23.31 -12.77
N ALA A 37 14.25 22.92 -13.62
CA ALA A 37 14.45 21.52 -13.99
C ALA A 37 14.80 20.65 -12.77
N LEU A 38 15.72 21.11 -11.91
CA LEU A 38 16.08 20.40 -10.68
C LEU A 38 14.91 20.32 -9.69
N HIS A 39 14.13 21.38 -9.55
CA HIS A 39 12.92 21.37 -8.72
C HIS A 39 11.91 20.35 -9.24
N GLN A 40 11.69 20.28 -10.55
CA GLN A 40 10.76 19.34 -11.16
C GLN A 40 11.22 17.88 -11.00
N GLU A 41 12.52 17.63 -11.15
CA GLU A 41 13.12 16.31 -10.93
C GLU A 41 13.01 15.88 -9.45
N LEU A 42 13.30 16.79 -8.52
CA LEU A 42 13.17 16.51 -7.09
C LEU A 42 11.71 16.21 -6.70
N ALA A 43 10.75 16.96 -7.26
CA ALA A 43 9.34 16.75 -7.04
C ALA A 43 8.86 15.39 -7.58
N SER A 44 9.36 14.97 -8.75
CA SER A 44 9.02 13.68 -9.34
C SER A 44 9.59 12.52 -8.51
N HIS A 45 10.85 12.61 -8.10
CA HIS A 45 11.48 11.62 -7.23
C HIS A 45 10.79 11.50 -5.88
N ARG A 46 10.41 12.63 -5.26
CA ARG A 46 9.64 12.65 -4.02
C ARG A 46 8.32 11.89 -4.17
N THR A 47 7.58 12.16 -5.25
CA THR A 47 6.29 11.51 -5.51
C THR A 47 6.44 10.01 -5.71
N ALA A 48 7.45 9.57 -6.48
CA ALA A 48 7.75 8.17 -6.70
C ALA A 48 8.15 7.43 -5.41
N LEU A 49 8.99 8.07 -4.58
CA LEU A 49 9.40 7.52 -3.28
C LEU A 49 8.20 7.39 -2.33
N MET A 50 7.36 8.42 -2.23
CA MET A 50 6.16 8.35 -1.39
C MET A 50 5.23 7.21 -1.83
N GLY A 51 4.97 7.07 -3.13
CA GLY A 51 4.17 5.95 -3.64
C GLY A 51 4.77 4.57 -3.32
N SER A 52 6.10 4.44 -3.41
CA SER A 52 6.80 3.19 -3.07
C SER A 52 6.70 2.86 -1.58
N VAL A 53 6.85 3.88 -0.71
CA VAL A 53 6.71 3.71 0.74
C VAL A 53 5.29 3.31 1.12
N ASP A 54 4.28 3.94 0.52
CA ASP A 54 2.86 3.60 0.76
C ASP A 54 2.56 2.14 0.35
N GLU A 55 3.10 1.68 -0.78
CA GLU A 55 2.94 0.28 -1.22
C GLU A 55 3.59 -0.70 -0.23
N ILE A 56 4.80 -0.40 0.25
CA ILE A 56 5.48 -1.21 1.24
C ILE A 56 4.64 -1.30 2.51
N LEU A 57 4.17 -0.16 3.04
CA LEU A 57 3.33 -0.11 4.24
C LEU A 57 2.06 -0.95 4.09
N LEU A 58 1.38 -0.88 2.94
CA LEU A 58 0.19 -1.67 2.67
C LEU A 58 0.49 -3.19 2.65
N ARG A 59 1.63 -3.57 2.06
CA ARG A 59 2.04 -4.98 1.93
C ARG A 59 2.54 -5.57 3.23
N THR A 60 3.22 -4.77 4.05
CA THR A 60 3.78 -5.19 5.34
C THR A 60 2.83 -4.97 6.51
N ALA A 61 1.62 -4.46 6.26
CA ALA A 61 0.60 -4.31 7.29
C ALA A 61 0.41 -5.65 8.03
N PRO A 62 0.48 -5.67 9.38
CA PRO A 62 0.39 -6.90 10.14
C PRO A 62 -0.96 -7.58 9.90
N LYS A 63 -0.92 -8.88 9.62
CA LYS A 63 -2.11 -9.71 9.38
C LYS A 63 -2.13 -10.82 10.43
N SER A 64 -3.30 -11.07 10.98
CA SER A 64 -3.51 -12.21 11.87
C SER A 64 -3.46 -13.51 11.08
N ASN A 65 -2.74 -14.52 11.59
CA ASN A 65 -2.74 -15.88 11.02
C ASN A 65 -4.12 -16.59 11.13
N CYS A 66 -5.01 -16.04 11.96
CA CYS A 66 -6.36 -16.52 12.20
C CYS A 66 -7.33 -15.53 11.58
N LEU A 67 -8.12 -15.98 10.60
CA LEU A 67 -9.11 -15.16 9.91
C LEU A 67 -10.22 -14.63 10.83
N PHE A 68 -10.37 -15.22 12.02
CA PHE A 68 -11.42 -14.88 12.98
C PHE A 68 -10.97 -13.93 14.09
N CYS A 69 -9.66 -13.82 14.33
CA CYS A 69 -9.08 -12.99 15.39
C CYS A 69 -8.38 -11.77 14.79
N SER A 70 -8.44 -10.64 15.48
CA SER A 70 -7.59 -9.49 15.18
C SER A 70 -6.10 -9.82 15.39
N VAL A 71 -5.21 -8.95 14.90
CA VAL A 71 -3.76 -9.08 15.15
C VAL A 71 -3.46 -9.08 16.66
N GLU A 72 -4.14 -8.22 17.43
CA GLU A 72 -3.96 -8.09 18.87
C GLU A 72 -4.44 -9.33 19.65
N ASP A 73 -5.49 -9.98 19.14
CA ASP A 73 -6.08 -11.17 19.74
C ASP A 73 -5.31 -12.45 19.43
N ASN A 74 -4.54 -12.48 18.34
CA ASN A 74 -3.81 -13.65 17.87
C ASN A 74 -2.34 -13.64 18.32
N LYS A 75 -2.10 -13.49 19.63
CA LYS A 75 -0.76 -13.38 20.22
C LYS A 75 0.08 -14.65 20.06
N ASP A 76 -0.57 -15.81 20.07
CA ASP A 76 0.02 -17.13 19.90
C ASP A 76 0.16 -17.55 18.43
N SER A 77 -0.22 -16.68 17.49
CA SER A 77 -0.07 -16.89 16.04
C SER A 77 -0.75 -18.17 15.53
N HIS A 78 -1.85 -18.59 16.16
CA HIS A 78 -2.58 -19.80 15.77
C HIS A 78 -3.23 -19.65 14.38
N PRO A 79 -3.33 -20.75 13.61
CA PRO A 79 -4.10 -20.74 12.36
C PRO A 79 -5.61 -20.80 12.65
N THR A 80 -6.43 -20.30 11.73
CA THR A 80 -7.91 -20.23 11.84
C THR A 80 -8.55 -21.52 12.33
N GLY A 81 -8.14 -22.67 11.80
CA GLY A 81 -8.72 -23.97 12.17
C GLY A 81 -8.43 -24.44 13.61
N ARG A 82 -7.49 -23.79 14.31
CA ARG A 82 -7.11 -24.07 15.72
C ARG A 82 -7.51 -22.94 16.67
N CYS A 83 -8.32 -21.99 16.22
CA CYS A 83 -8.78 -20.89 17.07
C CYS A 83 -9.56 -21.42 18.29
N CYS A 84 -9.07 -21.10 19.50
CA CYS A 84 -9.69 -21.52 20.75
C CYS A 84 -10.95 -20.70 21.10
N ARG A 85 -11.06 -19.46 20.59
CA ARG A 85 -12.26 -18.61 20.77
C ARG A 85 -13.46 -19.11 19.97
N PHE A 86 -13.20 -19.75 18.83
CA PHE A 86 -14.22 -20.28 17.91
C PHE A 86 -13.95 -21.77 17.64
N PRO A 87 -14.16 -22.63 18.65
CA PRO A 87 -13.73 -24.03 18.61
C PRO A 87 -14.62 -24.89 17.69
N ASP A 88 -15.90 -24.56 17.56
CA ASP A 88 -16.89 -25.35 16.85
C ASP A 88 -17.33 -24.70 15.51
N PRO A 89 -17.89 -25.48 14.57
CA PRO A 89 -18.31 -24.97 13.27
C PRO A 89 -19.35 -23.84 13.31
N VAL A 90 -20.25 -23.85 14.31
CA VAL A 90 -21.32 -22.85 14.41
C VAL A 90 -20.74 -21.51 14.84
N SER A 91 -19.92 -21.47 15.90
CA SER A 91 -19.25 -20.24 16.33
C SER A 91 -18.37 -19.64 15.23
N ARG A 92 -17.69 -20.47 14.43
CA ARG A 92 -16.93 -20.02 13.26
C ARG A 92 -17.81 -19.42 12.17
N ALA A 93 -18.97 -20.02 11.88
CA ALA A 93 -19.88 -19.51 10.86
C ALA A 93 -20.51 -18.17 11.28
N VAL A 94 -20.86 -18.03 12.56
CA VAL A 94 -21.31 -16.76 13.14
C VAL A 94 -20.22 -15.71 13.01
N GLN A 95 -18.99 -16.03 13.39
CA GLN A 95 -17.88 -15.08 13.30
C GLN A 95 -17.53 -14.70 11.85
N ALA A 96 -17.57 -15.66 10.92
CA ALA A 96 -17.43 -15.37 9.49
C ALA A 96 -18.50 -14.37 9.01
N SER A 97 -19.74 -14.54 9.47
CA SER A 97 -20.84 -13.62 9.15
C SER A 97 -20.63 -12.22 9.75
N THR A 98 -20.20 -12.13 11.02
CA THR A 98 -19.84 -10.87 11.69
C THR A 98 -18.74 -10.12 10.94
N LEU A 99 -17.73 -10.85 10.44
CA LEU A 99 -16.61 -10.29 9.67
C LEU A 99 -16.94 -10.05 8.19
N ARG A 100 -18.20 -10.27 7.76
CA ARG A 100 -18.67 -10.14 6.38
C ARG A 100 -17.83 -10.98 5.40
N LEU A 101 -17.59 -12.23 5.78
CA LEU A 101 -16.89 -13.21 4.95
C LEU A 101 -17.89 -14.14 4.25
N CYS A 102 -17.52 -14.59 3.06
CA CYS A 102 -18.24 -15.63 2.34
C CYS A 102 -18.07 -16.98 3.06
N ASN A 103 -19.18 -17.65 3.37
CA ASN A 103 -19.15 -18.93 4.10
C ASN A 103 -18.55 -20.09 3.27
N LYS A 104 -18.36 -19.92 1.96
CA LYS A 104 -17.75 -20.94 1.08
C LYS A 104 -16.22 -20.78 1.04
N CYS A 105 -15.72 -19.57 0.75
CA CYS A 105 -14.30 -19.32 0.52
C CYS A 105 -13.56 -18.61 1.67
N LEU A 106 -14.28 -18.09 2.67
CA LEU A 106 -13.78 -17.27 3.77
C LEU A 106 -13.01 -15.99 3.33
N GLN A 107 -13.20 -15.55 2.09
CA GLN A 107 -12.82 -14.22 1.63
C GLN A 107 -13.92 -13.20 1.95
N ARG A 108 -13.68 -11.91 1.72
CA ARG A 108 -14.72 -10.87 1.79
C ARG A 108 -15.96 -11.29 1.01
N ILE A 109 -17.14 -10.99 1.53
CA ILE A 109 -18.40 -11.29 0.86
C ILE A 109 -18.40 -10.68 -0.54
N HIS A 110 -18.86 -11.48 -1.52
CA HIS A 110 -18.86 -11.14 -2.93
C HIS A 110 -20.19 -11.59 -3.56
N PRO A 111 -20.67 -10.90 -4.61
CA PRO A 111 -21.94 -11.22 -5.25
C PRO A 111 -21.89 -12.52 -6.07
N ASP A 112 -20.72 -12.86 -6.62
CA ASP A 112 -20.54 -14.01 -7.50
C ASP A 112 -20.48 -15.33 -6.73
N ASP A 113 -20.82 -16.45 -7.37
CA ASP A 113 -20.57 -17.76 -6.77
C ASP A 113 -19.09 -18.11 -6.91
N CYS A 114 -18.39 -18.27 -5.78
CA CYS A 114 -16.97 -18.65 -5.77
C CYS A 114 -16.73 -20.12 -6.16
N GLY A 115 -17.79 -20.92 -6.36
CA GLY A 115 -17.69 -22.33 -6.75
C GLY A 115 -17.07 -23.26 -5.71
N ILE A 116 -16.69 -22.74 -4.52
CA ILE A 116 -16.06 -23.53 -3.47
C ILE A 116 -17.10 -24.38 -2.77
N ARG A 117 -16.84 -25.69 -2.75
CA ARG A 117 -17.61 -26.71 -2.02
C ARG A 117 -16.76 -27.31 -0.92
N CYS A 118 -17.41 -27.79 0.14
CA CYS A 118 -16.75 -28.42 1.26
C CYS A 118 -16.05 -29.70 0.79
N SER A 119 -14.73 -29.78 0.97
CA SER A 119 -13.97 -30.98 0.59
C SER A 119 -14.27 -32.21 1.45
N PHE A 120 -14.99 -32.04 2.57
CA PHE A 120 -15.37 -33.13 3.47
C PHE A 120 -16.73 -33.74 3.12
N CYS A 121 -17.77 -32.90 2.98
CA CYS A 121 -19.15 -33.38 2.75
C CYS A 121 -19.78 -32.92 1.42
N GLY A 122 -19.05 -32.19 0.58
CA GLY A 122 -19.49 -31.74 -0.75
C GLY A 122 -20.50 -30.58 -0.76
N ARG A 123 -21.01 -30.14 0.39
CA ARG A 123 -22.00 -29.06 0.48
C ARG A 123 -21.39 -27.66 0.35
N GLU A 124 -22.23 -26.64 0.25
CA GLU A 124 -21.84 -25.25 -0.05
C GLU A 124 -21.34 -24.47 1.18
N HIS A 125 -20.23 -24.90 1.75
CA HIS A 125 -19.54 -24.19 2.84
C HIS A 125 -18.04 -24.51 2.85
N ASN A 126 -17.26 -23.70 3.55
CA ASN A 126 -15.86 -23.94 3.80
C ASN A 126 -15.67 -25.13 4.74
N VAL A 127 -14.68 -25.98 4.50
CA VAL A 127 -14.37 -27.15 5.34
C VAL A 127 -14.15 -26.80 6.83
N LEU A 128 -13.73 -25.58 7.16
CA LEU A 128 -13.58 -25.11 8.54
C LEU A 128 -14.92 -24.89 9.27
N LEU A 129 -16.01 -24.75 8.51
CA LEU A 129 -17.39 -24.58 8.97
C LEU A 129 -18.20 -25.87 8.89
N CYS A 130 -17.56 -27.01 8.57
CA CYS A 130 -18.26 -28.28 8.36
C CYS A 130 -18.63 -28.96 9.68
N PRO A 131 -19.93 -29.17 9.98
CA PRO A 131 -20.38 -29.88 11.19
C PRO A 131 -19.91 -31.34 11.24
N GLU A 132 -19.97 -32.04 10.10
CA GLU A 132 -19.63 -33.46 9.98
C GLU A 132 -18.13 -33.73 10.24
N LYS A 133 -17.26 -32.75 9.93
CA LYS A 133 -15.83 -32.83 10.24
C LYS A 133 -15.54 -32.65 11.73
N ALA A 134 -16.32 -31.81 12.42
CA ALA A 134 -16.15 -31.58 13.84
C ALA A 134 -16.58 -32.79 14.68
N THR A 135 -17.65 -33.48 14.26
CA THR A 135 -18.15 -34.68 14.95
C THR A 135 -17.16 -35.85 14.85
N GLN A 136 -16.52 -36.09 13.69
CA GLN A 136 -15.48 -37.13 13.56
C GLN A 136 -14.24 -36.84 14.42
N ALA A 137 -13.81 -35.59 14.54
CA ALA A 137 -12.65 -35.23 15.35
C ALA A 137 -12.89 -35.45 16.87
N GLN A 138 -14.15 -35.37 17.32
CA GLN A 138 -14.54 -35.67 18.70
C GLN A 138 -14.57 -37.17 19.01
N SER A 139 -14.81 -38.04 18.01
CA SER A 139 -14.88 -39.49 18.19
C SER A 139 -13.55 -40.11 18.68
N TYR A 140 -12.41 -39.50 18.35
CA TYR A 140 -11.09 -40.01 18.76
C TYR A 140 -10.59 -39.48 20.11
N LYS A 141 -11.33 -38.58 20.79
CA LYS A 141 -10.93 -37.98 22.07
C LYS A 141 -11.82 -38.38 23.26
N ARG A 142 -12.55 -39.50 23.20
CA ARG A 142 -13.05 -40.12 24.43
C ARG A 142 -11.88 -40.78 25.17
N ARG A 143 -11.16 -40.01 25.99
CA ARG A 143 -10.37 -40.61 27.09
C ARG A 143 -11.38 -41.28 28.01
N LYS A 144 -11.30 -42.62 28.11
CA LYS A 144 -11.91 -43.37 29.20
C LYS A 144 -11.32 -42.81 30.50
N ASN A 145 -12.15 -42.18 31.32
CA ASN A 145 -11.93 -42.17 32.76
C ASN A 145 -12.45 -43.50 33.31
#